data_AF-A0AA88LAJ9-F1
#
_entry.id   AF-A0AA88LAJ9-F1
#
_cell.length_a   1.000
_cell.length_b   1.000
_cell.length_c   1.000
_cell.angle_alpha   90.00
_cell.angle_beta   90.00
_cell.angle_gamma   90.00
#
_symmetry.space_group_name_H-M   'P 1'
#
loop_
_entity.id
_entity.type
_entity.pdbx_description
1 polymer ?
#
loop_
_entity_poly.entity_id
_entity_poly.type
_entity_poly.pdbx_seq_one_letter_code
_entity_poly.pdbx_strand_id
1 'polypeptide(L)'
;MVKGKTYRVQETGKYLTPDEVVFDREDAVEKDTGEPVIATWEKMSKSKFNGVEPEEIFDKYGIDASRLLILANVPPRGDRNWSDETIPGVTNWQNRIWTVLTSFRKVRMISFFLFFSALF
;
A
#
# COMPACT_ATOMS: atom_id res chain seq x y z
N MET A 1 15.64 2.74 -3.45
CA MET A 1 15.35 1.30 -3.72
C MET A 1 14.10 0.87 -2.96
N VAL A 2 13.30 -0.08 -3.47
CA VAL A 2 12.14 -0.61 -2.73
C VAL A 2 12.57 -1.78 -1.84
N LYS A 3 12.20 -1.70 -0.58
CA LYS A 3 12.49 -2.68 0.47
C LYS A 3 11.19 -3.29 0.97
N GLY A 4 11.18 -4.61 1.12
CA GLY A 4 10.09 -5.34 1.74
C GLY A 4 10.43 -5.74 3.18
N LYS A 5 9.39 -5.92 3.99
CA LYS A 5 9.56 -6.47 5.33
C LYS A 5 9.99 -7.93 5.19
N THR A 6 11.14 -8.26 5.77
CA THR A 6 11.86 -9.51 5.56
C THR A 6 12.04 -10.23 6.88
N TYR A 7 11.83 -11.54 6.87
CA TYR A 7 11.92 -12.37 8.06
C TYR A 7 13.01 -13.41 7.88
N ARG A 8 13.85 -13.56 8.89
CA ARG A 8 14.88 -14.60 8.92
C ARG A 8 15.06 -15.18 10.32
N VAL A 9 15.30 -16.47 10.40
CA VAL A 9 15.71 -17.13 11.64
C VAL A 9 17.05 -16.55 12.09
N GLN A 10 17.18 -16.19 13.37
CA GLN A 10 18.35 -15.52 13.93
C GLN A 10 19.62 -16.37 13.84
N GLU A 11 19.53 -17.65 14.16
CA GLU A 11 20.68 -18.57 14.21
C GLU A 11 21.09 -19.05 12.80
N THR A 12 20.12 -19.49 11.99
CA THR A 12 20.41 -20.13 10.69
C THR A 12 20.45 -19.16 9.53
N GLY A 13 19.85 -17.97 9.66
CA GLY A 13 19.69 -17.02 8.56
C GLY A 13 18.69 -17.46 7.48
N LYS A 14 17.94 -18.55 7.69
CA LYS A 14 16.89 -19.02 6.78
C LYS A 14 15.83 -17.93 6.62
N TYR A 15 15.52 -17.55 5.38
CA TYR A 15 14.40 -16.64 5.09
C TYR A 15 13.06 -17.37 5.24
N LEU A 16 12.08 -16.64 5.78
CA LEU A 16 10.73 -17.14 6.03
C LEU A 16 9.71 -16.31 5.25
N THR A 17 8.63 -16.96 4.85
CA THR A 17 7.41 -16.29 4.38
C THR A 17 6.69 -15.63 5.56
N PRO A 18 5.87 -14.59 5.32
CA PRO A 18 5.11 -13.94 6.39
C PRO A 18 4.21 -14.89 7.19
N ASP A 19 3.66 -15.93 6.56
CA ASP A 19 2.74 -16.89 7.18
C ASP A 19 3.44 -17.92 8.10
N GLU A 20 4.77 -18.02 8.00
CA GLU A 20 5.62 -18.86 8.86
C GLU A 20 6.06 -18.13 10.14
N VAL A 21 5.70 -16.86 10.31
CA VAL A 21 6.13 -16.04 11.45
C VAL A 21 4.96 -15.77 12.40
N VAL A 22 5.16 -16.05 13.68
CA VAL A 22 4.23 -15.72 14.76
C VAL A 22 4.81 -14.57 15.58
N PHE A 23 4.01 -13.52 15.78
CA PHE A 23 4.37 -12.39 16.63
C PHE A 23 3.79 -12.59 18.04
N ASP A 24 4.65 -12.68 19.04
CA ASP A 24 4.27 -12.65 20.46
C ASP A 24 4.79 -11.36 21.10
N ARG A 25 3.90 -10.37 21.20
CA ARG A 25 4.21 -9.02 21.70
C ARG A 25 5.32 -8.32 20.91
N GLU A 26 6.53 -8.26 21.45
CA GLU A 26 7.71 -7.63 20.84
C GLU A 26 8.59 -8.63 20.09
N ASP A 27 8.42 -9.93 20.35
CA ASP A 27 9.22 -10.99 19.78
C ASP A 27 8.52 -11.63 18.58
N ALA A 28 9.32 -12.17 17.65
CA ALA A 28 8.85 -12.96 16.52
C ALA A 28 9.53 -14.32 16.54
N VAL A 29 8.77 -15.38 16.28
CA VAL A 29 9.26 -16.76 16.24
C VAL A 29 8.78 -17.48 14.99
N GLU A 30 9.55 -18.47 14.52
CA GLU A 30 9.11 -19.36 13.46
C GLU A 30 8.03 -20.30 13.99
N LYS A 31 6.94 -20.43 13.22
CA LYS A 31 5.73 -21.17 13.61
C LYS A 31 5.98 -22.63 13.98
N ASP A 32 6.88 -23.29 13.26
CA ASP A 32 7.09 -24.74 13.38
C ASP A 32 8.17 -25.10 14.41
N THR A 33 9.22 -24.29 14.51
CA THR A 33 10.40 -24.60 15.36
C THR A 33 10.41 -23.80 16.66
N GLY A 34 9.70 -22.67 16.71
CA GLY A 34 9.79 -21.71 17.81
C GLY A 34 11.10 -20.92 17.84
N GLU A 35 11.94 -21.01 16.81
CA GLU A 35 13.22 -20.29 16.77
C GLU A 35 13.00 -18.78 16.65
N PRO A 36 13.83 -17.94 17.29
CA PRO A 36 13.74 -16.49 17.18
C PRO A 36 13.91 -16.00 15.75
N VAL A 37 13.04 -15.05 15.34
CA VAL A 37 13.00 -14.47 14.00
C VAL A 37 13.33 -12.98 14.07
N ILE A 38 14.24 -12.54 13.20
CA ILE A 38 14.57 -11.13 13.00
C ILE A 38 13.72 -10.57 11.86
N ALA A 39 13.03 -9.46 12.12
CA ALA A 39 12.32 -8.68 11.10
C ALA A 39 13.15 -7.46 10.66
N THR A 40 13.48 -7.36 9.37
CA THR A 40 14.27 -6.27 8.79
C THR A 40 13.62 -5.68 7.54
N TRP A 41 14.15 -4.55 7.06
CA TRP A 41 13.80 -3.97 5.76
C TRP A 41 14.93 -4.21 4.76
N GLU A 42 14.68 -5.06 3.76
CA GLU A 42 15.69 -5.43 2.78
C GLU A 42 15.20 -5.25 1.36
N LYS A 43 16.13 -5.11 0.40
CA LYS A 43 15.80 -5.09 -1.03
C LYS A 43 14.85 -6.24 -1.36
N MET A 44 13.76 -5.93 -2.05
CA MET A 44 12.81 -6.94 -2.49
C MET A 44 13.48 -7.97 -3.40
N SER A 45 13.21 -9.26 -3.15
CA SER A 45 13.66 -10.37 -3.98
C SER A 45 12.85 -11.63 -3.69
N LYS A 46 12.62 -12.47 -4.71
CA LYS A 46 11.87 -13.73 -4.58
C LYS A 46 12.43 -14.66 -3.51
N SER A 47 13.76 -14.77 -3.42
CA SER A 47 14.43 -15.65 -2.44
C SER A 47 14.31 -15.22 -0.98
N LYS A 48 13.79 -14.01 -0.71
CA LYS A 48 13.60 -13.46 0.64
C LYS A 48 12.13 -13.41 1.06
N PHE A 49 11.21 -13.82 0.18
CA PHE A 49 9.77 -13.81 0.42
C PHE A 49 9.21 -12.46 0.89
N ASN A 50 9.85 -11.37 0.44
CA ASN A 50 9.54 -10.00 0.85
C ASN A 50 9.05 -9.12 -0.33
N GLY A 51 8.79 -9.74 -1.48
CA GLY A 51 8.26 -9.07 -2.66
C GLY A 51 6.76 -8.84 -2.55
N VAL A 52 6.28 -7.87 -3.32
CA VAL A 52 4.85 -7.62 -3.51
C VAL A 52 4.57 -7.77 -4.98
N GLU A 53 3.58 -8.58 -5.32
CA GLU A 53 3.20 -8.79 -6.72
C GLU A 53 2.37 -7.60 -7.21
N PRO A 54 2.82 -6.88 -8.26
CA PRO A 54 2.13 -5.66 -8.72
C PRO A 54 0.71 -5.94 -9.22
N GLU A 55 0.47 -7.10 -9.82
CA GLU A 55 -0.84 -7.50 -10.34
C GLU A 55 -1.92 -7.53 -9.24
N GLU A 56 -1.57 -8.04 -8.05
CA GLU A 56 -2.49 -8.05 -6.89
C GLU A 56 -2.89 -6.63 -6.47
N ILE A 57 -1.97 -5.68 -6.55
CA ILE A 57 -2.25 -4.26 -6.23
C ILE A 57 -3.14 -3.65 -7.32
N PHE A 58 -2.91 -3.98 -8.59
CA PHE A 58 -3.72 -3.49 -9.70
C PHE A 58 -5.16 -3.99 -9.61
N ASP A 59 -5.34 -5.29 -9.36
CA ASP A 59 -6.65 -5.92 -9.27
C ASP A 59 -7.45 -5.40 -8.08
N LYS A 60 -6.77 -5.13 -6.96
CA LYS A 60 -7.42 -4.71 -5.73
C LYS A 60 -7.70 -3.21 -5.65
N TYR A 61 -6.82 -2.36 -6.19
CA TYR A 61 -6.89 -0.90 -6.00
C TYR A 61 -6.93 -0.10 -7.30
N GLY A 62 -6.70 -0.74 -8.44
CA GLY A 62 -6.62 -0.07 -9.74
C GLY A 62 -5.25 0.55 -10.02
N ILE A 63 -5.01 0.80 -11.30
CA ILE A 63 -3.71 1.26 -11.78
C ILE A 63 -3.33 2.66 -11.27
N ASP A 64 -4.30 3.57 -11.16
CA ASP A 64 -4.04 4.95 -10.73
C ASP A 64 -3.68 5.02 -9.24
N ALA A 65 -4.40 4.28 -8.38
CA ALA A 65 -4.06 4.18 -6.96
C ALA A 65 -2.65 3.60 -6.78
N SER A 66 -2.32 2.58 -7.58
CA SER A 66 -0.99 1.95 -7.58
C SER A 66 0.12 2.94 -7.96
N ARG A 67 -0.09 3.76 -8.99
CA ARG A 67 0.87 4.81 -9.39
C ARG A 67 1.05 5.86 -8.30
N LEU A 68 -0.04 6.28 -7.66
CA LEU A 68 0.00 7.23 -6.56
C LEU A 68 0.73 6.65 -5.34
N LEU A 69 0.54 5.36 -5.03
CA LEU A 69 1.26 4.68 -3.95
C LEU A 69 2.77 4.70 -4.17
N ILE A 70 3.23 4.44 -5.40
CA ILE A 70 4.65 4.47 -5.78
C ILE A 70 5.26 5.88 -5.63
N LEU A 71 4.44 6.93 -5.74
CA LEU A 71 4.88 8.34 -5.63
C LEU A 71 4.69 8.93 -4.22
N ALA A 72 3.93 8.26 -3.35
CA ALA A 72 3.59 8.79 -2.02
C ALA A 72 4.75 8.69 -1.03
N ASN A 73 4.92 9.71 -0.18
CA ASN A 73 5.72 9.70 1.06
C ASN A 73 7.25 9.48 0.94
N VAL A 74 7.80 9.26 -0.26
CA VAL A 74 9.25 9.07 -0.48
C VAL A 74 9.67 9.75 -1.79
N PRO A 75 10.77 10.52 -1.81
CA PRO A 75 11.27 11.12 -3.05
C PRO A 75 11.73 10.04 -4.05
N PRO A 76 11.74 10.28 -5.37
CA PRO A 76 12.08 9.26 -6.38
C PRO A 76 13.46 8.60 -6.21
N ARG A 77 14.43 9.33 -5.64
CA ARG A 77 15.79 8.81 -5.38
C ARG A 77 15.93 8.13 -4.01
N GLY A 78 14.91 8.18 -3.16
CA GLY A 78 14.93 7.65 -1.81
C GLY A 78 14.78 6.14 -1.74
N ASP A 79 15.13 5.58 -0.57
CA ASP A 79 14.73 4.23 -0.20
C ASP A 79 13.29 4.22 0.32
N ARG A 80 12.53 3.23 -0.11
CA ARG A 80 11.12 3.03 0.25
C ARG A 80 10.99 1.72 0.99
N ASN A 81 10.48 1.77 2.21
CA ASN A 81 9.95 0.61 2.91
C ASN A 81 8.50 0.43 2.47
N TRP A 82 8.20 -0.69 1.81
CA TRP A 82 6.84 -0.99 1.37
C TRP A 82 5.98 -1.41 2.56
N SER A 83 4.89 -0.68 2.83
CA SER A 83 3.91 -1.05 3.83
C SER A 83 2.50 -0.84 3.29
N ASP A 84 1.67 -1.87 3.41
CA ASP A 84 0.25 -1.83 3.03
C ASP A 84 -0.54 -0.83 3.87
N GLU A 85 0.00 -0.42 5.04
CA GLU A 85 -0.57 0.64 5.88
C GLU A 85 -0.63 2.01 5.17
N THR A 86 0.16 2.19 4.11
CA THR A 86 0.10 3.43 3.30
C THR A 86 -1.09 3.45 2.33
N ILE A 87 -1.67 2.28 2.02
CA ILE A 87 -2.72 2.12 1.02
C ILE A 87 -4.00 2.90 1.38
N PRO A 88 -4.56 2.78 2.60
CA PRO A 88 -5.75 3.52 2.98
C PRO A 88 -5.59 5.04 2.85
N GLY A 89 -4.39 5.57 3.11
CA GLY A 89 -4.12 7.01 2.97
C GLY A 89 -4.30 7.50 1.53
N VAL A 90 -3.70 6.78 0.57
CA VAL A 90 -3.75 7.13 -0.85
C VAL A 90 -5.16 6.94 -1.43
N THR A 91 -5.81 5.81 -1.12
CA THR A 91 -7.16 5.54 -1.65
C THR A 91 -8.20 6.49 -1.07
N ASN A 92 -8.10 6.85 0.22
CA ASN A 92 -8.96 7.87 0.81
C ASN A 92 -8.74 9.25 0.19
N TRP A 93 -7.49 9.63 -0.10
CA TRP A 93 -7.17 10.87 -0.79
C TRP A 93 -7.77 10.91 -2.21
N GLN A 94 -7.62 9.83 -2.97
CA GLN A 94 -8.21 9.68 -4.30
C GLN A 94 -9.75 9.79 -4.26
N ASN A 95 -10.39 9.10 -3.30
CA ASN A 95 -11.84 9.14 -3.10
C ASN A 95 -12.33 10.56 -2.75
N ARG A 96 -11.56 11.33 -1.97
CA ARG A 96 -11.89 12.72 -1.66
C ARG A 96 -11.86 13.60 -2.90
N ILE A 97 -10.85 13.47 -3.76
CA ILE A 97 -10.78 14.19 -5.04
C ILE A 97 -12.02 13.87 -5.89
N TRP A 98 -12.33 12.58 -6.05
CA TRP A 98 -13.49 12.14 -6.80
C TRP A 98 -14.78 12.74 -6.26
N THR A 99 -14.98 12.71 -4.94
CA THR A 99 -16.17 13.23 -4.27
C THR A 99 -16.30 14.74 -4.48
N VAL A 100 -15.21 15.49 -4.33
CA VAL A 100 -15.20 16.95 -4.53
C VAL A 100 -15.56 17.30 -5.97
N LEU A 101 -14.92 16.65 -6.96
CA LEU A 101 -15.15 16.94 -8.38
C LEU A 101 -16.57 16.57 -8.81
N THR A 102 -17.07 15.42 -8.39
CA THR A 102 -18.44 14.98 -8.73
C THR A 102 -19.50 15.86 -8.07
N SER A 103 -19.29 16.26 -6.82
CA SER A 103 -20.17 17.20 -6.12
C SER A 103 -20.19 18.56 -6.80
N PHE A 104 -19.00 19.09 -7.15
CA PHE A 104 -18.87 20.34 -7.89
C PHE A 104 -19.59 20.30 -9.25
N ARG A 105 -19.40 19.22 -10.01
CA ARG A 105 -20.08 19.02 -11.31
C ARG A 105 -21.60 18.99 -11.15
N LYS A 106 -22.11 18.31 -10.11
CA LYS A 106 -23.54 18.21 -9.83
C LYS A 106 -24.16 19.58 -9.54
N VAL A 107 -23.53 20.37 -8.67
CA VAL A 107 -24.00 21.73 -8.35
C VAL A 107 -23.99 22.62 -9.60
N ARG A 108 -22.91 22.58 -10.40
CA ARG A 108 -22.84 23.38 -11.63
C ARG A 108 -23.89 23.00 -12.67
N MET A 109 -24.18 21.72 -12.87
CA MET A 109 -25.24 21.31 -13.80
C MET A 109 -26.62 21.79 -13.34
N ILE A 110 -26.91 21.71 -12.04
CA ILE A 110 -28.19 22.19 -11.48
C ILE A 110 -28.33 23.71 -11.67
N SER A 111 -27.29 24.48 -11.34
CA SER A 111 -27.30 25.93 -11.52
C SER A 111 -27.48 26.34 -12.99
N PHE A 112 -26.84 25.61 -13.92
CA PHE A 112 -27.01 25.86 -15.35
C PHE A 112 -28.46 25.59 -15.80
N PHE A 113 -29.08 24.51 -15.33
CA PHE A 113 -30.45 24.17 -15.67
C PHE A 113 -31.48 25.18 -15.13
N LEU A 114 -31.32 25.61 -13.87
CA LEU A 114 -32.20 26.60 -13.25
C LEU A 114 -32.09 28.00 -13.88
N PHE A 115 -30.90 28.39 -14.33
CA PHE A 115 -30.69 29.68 -14.99
C PHE A 115 -31.37 29.71 -16.36
N PHE A 116 -31.32 28.61 -17.12
CA PHE A 116 -31.97 28.51 -18.43
C PHE A 116 -33.50 28.34 -18.32
N SER A 117 -34.03 27.68 -17.29
CA SER A 117 -35.47 27.55 -17.10
C SER A 117 -36.16 28.82 -16.57
N ALA A 118 -35.39 29.80 -16.10
CA ALA A 118 -35.91 31.10 -15.64
C ALA A 118 -35.88 32.17 -16.74
N LEU A 119 -35.26 31.87 -17.89
CA LEU A 119 -35.08 32.77 -19.03
C LEU A 119 -36.06 32.48 -20.20
N PHE A 120 -36.92 31.47 -20.06
CA PHE A 120 -38.02 31.11 -20.95
C PHE A 120 -39.27 30.78 -20.12
#